data_AF-A0A9W6XB25-F1
#
_entry.id   AF-A0A9W6XB25-F1
#
_cell.length_a   1.000
_cell.length_b   1.000
_cell.length_c   1.000
_cell.angle_alpha   90.00
_cell.angle_beta   90.00
_cell.angle_gamma   90.00
#
_symmetry.space_group_name_H-M   'P 1'
#
loop_
_entity.id
_entity.type
_entity.pdbx_description
1 polymer ?
#
loop_
_entity_poly.entity_id
_entity_poly.type
_entity_poly.pdbx_seq_one_letter_code
_entity_poly.pdbx_strand_id
1 'polypeptide(L)'
;MMAPQIFTFSVEKLRTNSNYLVELGITREKLPCIIARVPQCLGLTSARVKESITALDKMFGAGAGVRAFTWNCRIVMYNIDSMRESYHYLLSLGFTKERLAKNTRFITRNVDRFLRPRVEFLAEQNHNILDEVSWILKPNVAFIEKYPEYEAYLADYKTKNMSISHA
;
A
#
# COMPACT_ATOMS: atom_id res chain seq x y z
N MET A 1 16.79 -2.29 6.58
CA MET A 1 15.86 -1.89 7.64
C MET A 1 16.64 -0.99 8.58
N MET A 2 16.38 0.32 8.56
CA MET A 2 16.96 1.25 9.53
C MET A 2 15.82 2.19 9.95
N ALA A 3 15.51 2.18 11.25
CA ALA A 3 14.60 3.14 11.86
C ALA A 3 15.31 3.81 13.05
N PRO A 4 16.45 4.49 12.82
CA PRO A 4 17.26 5.04 13.90
C PRO A 4 16.48 6.03 14.77
N GLN A 5 15.45 6.68 14.21
CA GLN A 5 14.58 7.58 14.96
C GLN A 5 13.83 6.92 16.12
N ILE A 6 13.72 5.59 16.17
CA ILE A 6 13.06 4.93 17.31
C ILE A 6 13.82 5.18 18.62
N PHE A 7 15.15 5.35 18.53
CA PHE A 7 16.01 5.62 19.69
C PHE A 7 15.87 7.05 20.23
N THR A 8 15.19 7.95 19.50
CA THR A 8 14.92 9.32 19.98
C THR A 8 13.61 9.41 20.77
N PHE A 9 12.80 8.35 20.80
CA PHE A 9 11.56 8.32 21.57
C PHE A 9 11.80 7.86 23.01
N SER A 10 11.05 8.44 23.95
CA SER A 10 11.08 7.97 25.34
C SER A 10 10.52 6.56 25.45
N VAL A 11 11.01 5.81 26.44
CA VAL A 11 10.51 4.47 26.76
C VAL A 11 9.00 4.49 27.04
N GLU A 12 8.52 5.54 27.71
CA GLU A 12 7.10 5.74 27.97
C GLU A 12 6.28 5.86 26.67
N LYS A 13 6.73 6.67 25.71
CA LYS A 13 6.06 6.81 24.41
C LYS A 13 6.01 5.47 23.67
N LEU A 14 7.12 4.74 23.64
CA LEU A 14 7.18 3.43 23.00
C LEU A 14 6.24 2.42 23.67
N ARG A 15 6.17 2.43 25.01
CA ARG A 15 5.27 1.58 25.80
C ARG A 15 3.80 1.92 25.55
N THR A 16 3.44 3.19 25.60
CA THR A 16 2.07 3.66 25.33
C THR A 16 1.62 3.26 23.94
N ASN A 17 2.44 3.50 22.93
CA ASN A 17 2.10 3.13 21.55
C ASN A 17 2.03 1.61 21.37
N SER A 18 2.91 0.84 22.03
CA SER A 18 2.85 -0.63 22.01
C SER A 18 1.56 -1.15 22.64
N ASN A 19 1.16 -0.62 23.80
CA ASN A 19 -0.09 -0.97 24.48
C ASN A 19 -1.31 -0.62 23.62
N TYR A 20 -1.29 0.54 22.98
CA TYR A 20 -2.35 0.95 22.07
C TYR A 20 -2.54 -0.03 20.89
N LEU A 21 -1.45 -0.57 20.34
CA LEU A 21 -1.57 -1.60 19.30
C LEU A 21 -2.24 -2.88 19.84
N VAL A 22 -1.99 -3.25 21.10
CA VAL A 22 -2.66 -4.38 21.75
C VAL A 22 -4.15 -4.11 21.95
N GLU A 23 -4.50 -2.91 22.42
CA GLU A 23 -5.90 -2.47 22.58
C GLU A 23 -6.66 -2.44 21.24
N LEU A 24 -5.97 -2.12 20.14
CA LEU A 24 -6.53 -2.21 18.78
C LEU A 24 -6.82 -3.65 18.32
N GLY A 25 -6.38 -4.66 19.06
CA GLY A 25 -6.60 -6.07 18.73
C GLY A 25 -5.38 -6.78 18.13
N ILE A 26 -4.19 -6.16 18.15
CA ILE A 26 -2.94 -6.88 17.84
C ILE A 26 -2.56 -7.75 19.04
N THR A 27 -2.54 -9.07 18.84
CA THR A 27 -2.13 -10.02 19.88
C THR A 27 -0.69 -9.76 20.34
N ARG A 28 -0.39 -9.95 21.63
CA ARG A 28 0.95 -9.72 22.21
C ARG A 28 2.04 -10.57 21.53
N GLU A 29 1.66 -11.72 20.98
CA GLU A 29 2.53 -12.67 20.28
C GLU A 29 2.95 -12.14 18.89
N LYS A 30 2.07 -11.38 18.22
CA LYS A 30 2.35 -10.79 16.90
C LYS A 30 3.05 -9.44 16.99
N LEU A 31 2.90 -8.73 18.10
CA LEU A 31 3.43 -7.38 18.28
C LEU A 31 4.96 -7.30 18.03
N PRO A 32 5.82 -8.19 18.58
CA PRO A 32 7.26 -8.16 18.29
C PRO A 32 7.58 -8.32 16.80
N CYS A 33 6.82 -9.17 16.08
CA CYS A 33 7.01 -9.39 14.65
C CYS A 33 6.65 -8.13 13.84
N ILE A 34 5.58 -7.42 14.24
CA ILE A 34 5.19 -6.14 13.62
C ILE A 34 6.27 -5.08 13.88
N ILE A 35 6.71 -4.93 15.12
CA ILE A 35 7.74 -3.95 15.51
C ILE A 35 9.06 -4.26 14.80
N ALA A 36 9.46 -5.53 14.68
CA ALA A 36 10.66 -5.90 13.95
C ALA A 36 10.57 -5.55 12.46
N ARG A 37 9.39 -5.65 11.82
CA ARG A 37 9.23 -5.34 10.39
C ARG A 37 9.05 -3.84 10.11
N VAL A 38 8.32 -3.14 10.97
CA VAL A 38 7.95 -1.72 10.80
C VAL A 38 8.08 -1.00 12.14
N PRO A 39 9.30 -0.85 12.69
CA PRO A 39 9.52 -0.17 13.96
C PRO A 39 9.03 1.29 13.94
N GLN A 40 8.96 1.91 12.75
CA GLN A 40 8.43 3.25 12.56
C GLN A 40 6.96 3.39 12.99
N CYS A 41 6.17 2.29 13.04
CA CYS A 41 4.78 2.38 13.48
C CYS A 41 4.65 2.84 14.93
N LEU A 42 5.66 2.59 15.78
CA LEU A 42 5.70 3.09 17.16
C LEU A 42 5.99 4.59 17.26
N GLY A 43 6.38 5.24 16.16
CA GLY A 43 6.50 6.69 16.09
C GLY A 43 5.19 7.41 15.72
N LEU A 44 4.20 6.68 15.20
CA LEU A 44 2.92 7.24 14.80
C LEU A 44 2.08 7.62 16.03
N THR A 45 1.20 8.60 15.85
CA THR A 45 0.16 8.90 16.85
C THR A 45 -0.92 7.81 16.80
N SER A 46 -1.55 7.54 17.95
CA SER A 46 -2.69 6.62 18.04
C SER A 46 -3.81 7.03 17.07
N ALA A 47 -4.09 8.33 16.96
CA ALA A 47 -5.05 8.89 16.01
C ALA A 47 -4.72 8.51 14.55
N ARG A 48 -3.46 8.65 14.13
CA ARG A 48 -3.04 8.33 12.76
C ARG A 48 -3.16 6.83 12.45
N VAL A 49 -2.83 5.97 13.42
CA VAL A 49 -3.02 4.51 13.28
C VAL A 49 -4.51 4.19 13.20
N LYS A 50 -5.34 4.73 14.09
CA LYS A 50 -6.80 4.55 14.09
C LYS A 50 -7.42 4.94 12.77
N GLU A 51 -6.99 6.06 12.21
CA GLU A 51 -7.47 6.58 10.95
C GLU A 51 -7.19 5.60 9.80
N SER A 52 -5.96 5.07 9.74
CA SER A 52 -5.59 4.03 8.78
C SER A 52 -6.43 2.77 8.92
N ILE A 53 -6.61 2.26 10.14
CA ILE A 53 -7.43 1.08 10.41
C ILE A 53 -8.88 1.32 9.98
N THR A 54 -9.45 2.48 10.34
CA THR A 54 -10.82 2.86 9.98
C THR A 54 -10.99 2.98 8.47
N ALA A 55 -10.01 3.55 7.75
CA ALA A 55 -10.06 3.63 6.30
C ALA A 55 -10.06 2.24 5.65
N LEU A 56 -9.24 1.32 6.17
CA LEU A 56 -9.21 -0.06 5.71
C LEU A 56 -10.51 -0.81 6.01
N ASP A 57 -11.11 -0.58 7.18
CA ASP A 57 -12.43 -1.15 7.51
C ASP A 57 -13.54 -0.63 6.58
N LYS A 58 -13.50 0.65 6.20
CA LYS A 58 -14.43 1.20 5.20
C LYS A 58 -14.26 0.55 3.82
N MET A 59 -13.03 0.29 3.39
CA MET A 59 -12.76 -0.37 2.10
C MET A 59 -13.10 -1.87 2.12
N PHE A 60 -12.74 -2.58 3.19
CA PHE A 60 -12.75 -4.06 3.20
C PHE A 60 -13.79 -4.68 4.14
N GLY A 61 -14.54 -3.88 4.90
CA GLY A 61 -15.50 -4.34 5.91
C GLY A 61 -14.92 -4.39 7.32
N ALA A 62 -15.78 -4.58 8.32
CA ALA A 62 -15.41 -4.52 9.72
C ALA A 62 -14.27 -5.48 10.10
N GLY A 63 -13.31 -4.95 10.88
CA GLY A 63 -12.13 -5.66 11.37
C GLY A 63 -11.07 -5.94 10.30
N ALA A 64 -11.28 -5.53 9.06
CA ALA A 64 -10.31 -5.73 7.99
C ALA A 64 -9.05 -4.89 8.18
N GLY A 65 -9.14 -3.71 8.79
CA GLY A 65 -7.99 -2.86 9.08
C GLY A 65 -6.99 -3.53 10.01
N VAL A 66 -7.46 -4.11 11.12
CA VAL A 66 -6.59 -4.83 12.07
C VAL A 66 -5.99 -6.07 11.42
N ARG A 67 -6.79 -6.84 10.65
CA ARG A 67 -6.28 -7.99 9.88
C ARG A 67 -5.19 -7.55 8.88
N ALA A 68 -5.45 -6.50 8.12
CA ALA A 68 -4.51 -5.96 7.14
C ALA A 68 -3.22 -5.47 7.81
N PHE A 69 -3.32 -4.77 8.93
CA PHE A 69 -2.13 -4.31 9.68
C PHE A 69 -1.33 -5.48 10.27
N THR A 70 -1.99 -6.56 10.69
CA THR A 70 -1.30 -7.75 11.21
C THR A 70 -0.45 -8.44 10.13
N TRP A 71 -1.00 -8.62 8.93
CA TRP A 71 -0.32 -9.34 7.83
C TRP A 71 0.56 -8.46 6.96
N ASN A 72 0.17 -7.19 6.79
CA ASN A 72 0.85 -6.17 6.00
C ASN A 72 1.10 -4.93 6.87
N CYS A 73 1.92 -5.09 7.92
CA CYS A 73 2.23 -4.05 8.90
C CYS A 73 2.66 -2.70 8.33
N ARG A 74 3.24 -2.66 7.12
CA ARG A 74 3.66 -1.40 6.52
C ARG A 74 2.47 -0.58 5.97
N ILE A 75 1.27 -1.15 5.88
CA ILE A 75 0.08 -0.51 5.30
C ILE A 75 -0.29 0.81 6.00
N VAL A 76 -0.06 0.92 7.31
CA VAL A 76 -0.34 2.14 8.09
C VAL A 76 0.63 3.29 7.79
N MET A 77 1.75 3.00 7.11
CA MET A 77 2.74 3.99 6.72
C MET A 77 2.40 4.67 5.39
N TYR A 78 1.42 4.16 4.64
CA TYR A 78 1.02 4.73 3.36
C TYR A 78 0.00 5.85 3.55
N ASN A 79 -0.04 6.77 2.58
CA ASN A 79 -1.05 7.82 2.52
C ASN A 79 -2.44 7.19 2.28
N ILE A 80 -3.44 7.61 3.07
CA ILE A 80 -4.77 7.01 3.06
C ILE A 80 -5.52 7.31 1.77
N ASP A 81 -5.43 8.53 1.25
CA ASP A 81 -6.16 8.95 0.06
C ASP A 81 -5.64 8.25 -1.19
N SER A 82 -4.31 8.18 -1.35
CA SER A 82 -3.66 7.39 -2.40
C SER A 82 -4.05 5.91 -2.33
N MET A 83 -4.20 5.33 -1.13
CA MET A 83 -4.70 3.96 -0.97
C MET A 83 -6.18 3.83 -1.38
N ARG A 84 -7.03 4.81 -1.08
CA ARG A 84 -8.44 4.82 -1.48
C ARG A 84 -8.57 4.93 -3.01
N GLU A 85 -7.84 5.84 -3.62
CA GLU A 85 -7.78 5.99 -5.08
C GLU A 85 -7.37 4.68 -5.74
N SER A 86 -6.31 4.05 -5.24
CA SER A 86 -5.82 2.76 -5.73
C SER A 86 -6.84 1.64 -5.56
N TYR A 87 -7.56 1.62 -4.43
CA TYR A 87 -8.66 0.69 -4.18
C TYR A 87 -9.79 0.88 -5.20
N HIS A 88 -10.30 2.10 -5.38
CA HIS A 88 -11.39 2.38 -6.32
C HIS A 88 -10.99 2.13 -7.77
N TYR A 89 -9.75 2.47 -8.15
CA TYR A 89 -9.23 2.19 -9.48
C TYR A 89 -9.14 0.69 -9.77
N LEU A 90 -8.64 -0.11 -8.82
CA LEU A 90 -8.62 -1.57 -9.00
C LEU A 90 -10.03 -2.16 -9.09
N LEU A 91 -10.99 -1.65 -8.32
CA LEU A 91 -12.40 -2.07 -8.47
C LEU A 91 -12.95 -1.74 -9.87
N SER A 92 -12.65 -0.56 -10.43
CA SER A 92 -13.11 -0.17 -11.77
C SER A 92 -12.50 -1.02 -12.88
N LEU A 93 -11.36 -1.65 -12.64
CA LEU A 93 -10.74 -2.63 -13.53
C LEU A 93 -11.34 -4.04 -13.42
N GLY A 94 -12.27 -4.27 -12.49
CA GLY A 94 -12.93 -5.56 -12.28
C GLY A 94 -12.34 -6.43 -11.17
N PHE A 95 -11.40 -5.91 -10.36
CA PHE A 95 -10.98 -6.63 -9.16
C PHE A 95 -12.11 -6.65 -8.13
N THR A 96 -12.35 -7.81 -7.51
CA THR A 96 -13.34 -7.89 -6.43
C THR A 96 -12.77 -7.40 -5.10
N LYS A 97 -13.63 -6.90 -4.22
CA LYS A 97 -13.29 -6.51 -2.86
C LYS A 97 -12.61 -7.65 -2.10
N GLU A 98 -13.09 -8.87 -2.26
CA GLU A 98 -12.60 -10.08 -1.60
C GLU A 98 -11.17 -10.40 -2.05
N ARG A 99 -10.90 -10.25 -3.36
CA ARG A 99 -9.56 -10.45 -3.92
C ARG A 99 -8.58 -9.42 -3.40
N LEU A 100 -8.98 -8.15 -3.35
CA LEU A 100 -8.15 -7.08 -2.81
C LEU A 100 -7.93 -7.22 -1.29
N ALA A 101 -8.93 -7.70 -0.54
CA ALA A 101 -8.80 -7.96 0.89
C ALA A 101 -7.77 -9.07 1.20
N LYS A 102 -7.67 -10.10 0.34
CA LYS A 102 -6.64 -11.14 0.44
C LYS A 102 -5.23 -10.61 0.17
N ASN A 103 -5.09 -9.54 -0.61
CA ASN A 103 -3.80 -8.93 -0.91
C ASN A 103 -3.83 -7.40 -0.85
N THR A 104 -3.91 -6.88 0.37
CA THR A 104 -3.97 -5.43 0.65
C THR A 104 -2.73 -4.65 0.21
N ARG A 105 -1.67 -5.32 -0.26
CA ARG A 105 -0.51 -4.65 -0.84
C ARG A 105 -0.81 -4.05 -2.22
N PHE A 106 -1.85 -4.51 -2.92
CA PHE A 106 -2.17 -3.96 -4.24
C PHE A 106 -2.56 -2.49 -4.16
N ILE A 107 -3.32 -2.11 -3.13
CA ILE A 107 -3.76 -0.73 -2.93
C ILE A 107 -2.64 0.21 -2.42
N THR A 108 -1.43 -0.29 -2.18
CA THR A 108 -0.29 0.56 -1.78
C THR A 108 0.50 1.08 -2.99
N ARG A 109 0.10 0.72 -4.20
CA ARG A 109 0.67 1.20 -5.46
C ARG A 109 -0.11 2.39 -5.96
N ASN A 110 0.52 3.55 -6.02
CA ASN A 110 -0.12 4.77 -6.52
C ASN A 110 -0.66 4.59 -7.96
N VAL A 111 -1.85 5.14 -8.19
CA VAL A 111 -2.59 5.01 -9.45
C VAL A 111 -1.77 5.54 -10.62
N ASP A 112 -1.39 6.82 -10.58
CA ASP A 112 -0.80 7.48 -11.76
C ASP A 112 0.66 7.12 -11.98
N ARG A 113 1.38 6.77 -10.91
CA ARG A 113 2.80 6.41 -11.01
C ARG A 113 3.03 4.95 -11.40
N PHE A 114 2.11 4.04 -11.05
CA PHE A 114 2.33 2.59 -11.22
C PHE A 114 1.16 1.85 -11.84
N LEU A 115 -0.06 2.02 -11.32
CA LEU A 115 -1.17 1.18 -11.75
C LEU A 115 -1.61 1.52 -13.16
N ARG A 116 -1.99 2.79 -13.39
CA ARG A 116 -2.51 3.26 -14.67
C ARG A 116 -1.54 3.07 -15.84
N PRO A 117 -0.26 3.49 -15.76
CA PRO A 117 0.67 3.29 -16.87
C PRO A 117 0.86 1.82 -17.22
N ARG A 118 0.89 0.93 -16.23
CA ARG A 118 1.04 -0.52 -16.49
C ARG A 118 -0.22 -1.13 -17.06
N VAL A 119 -1.39 -0.71 -16.61
CA VAL A 119 -2.67 -1.20 -17.13
C VAL A 119 -2.83 -0.80 -18.59
N GLU A 120 -2.61 0.46 -18.91
CA GLU A 120 -2.70 0.99 -20.28
C GLU A 120 -1.71 0.26 -21.21
N PHE A 121 -0.44 0.17 -20.81
CA PHE A 121 0.56 -0.58 -21.57
C PHE A 121 0.20 -2.06 -21.77
N LEU A 122 -0.23 -2.76 -20.72
CA LEU A 122 -0.57 -4.19 -20.81
C LEU A 122 -1.83 -4.42 -21.65
N ALA A 123 -2.77 -3.49 -21.64
CA ALA A 123 -3.96 -3.54 -22.49
C ALA A 123 -3.59 -3.43 -23.98
N GLU A 124 -2.64 -2.56 -24.34
CA GLU A 124 -2.11 -2.45 -25.72
C GLU A 124 -1.43 -3.75 -26.18
N GLN A 125 -0.87 -4.53 -25.26
CA GLN A 125 -0.24 -5.82 -25.52
C GLN A 125 -1.21 -7.02 -25.39
N ASN A 126 -2.52 -6.77 -25.32
CA ASN A 126 -3.58 -7.78 -25.15
C ASN A 126 -3.40 -8.71 -23.93
N HIS A 127 -2.76 -8.25 -22.85
CA HIS A 127 -2.63 -9.02 -21.62
C HIS A 127 -3.88 -8.92 -20.75
N ASN A 128 -4.37 -10.06 -20.23
CA ASN A 128 -5.42 -10.06 -19.22
C ASN A 128 -4.86 -9.69 -17.84
N ILE A 129 -5.05 -8.43 -17.45
CA ILE A 129 -4.59 -7.89 -16.16
C ILE A 129 -5.25 -8.53 -14.93
N LEU A 130 -6.40 -9.20 -15.10
CA LEU A 130 -7.12 -9.88 -14.02
C LEU A 130 -6.60 -11.30 -13.79
N ASP A 131 -6.02 -11.95 -14.80
CA ASP A 131 -5.50 -13.32 -14.62
C ASP A 131 -4.10 -13.28 -14.01
N GLU A 132 -3.19 -12.51 -14.60
CA GLU A 132 -1.81 -12.37 -14.12
C GLU A 132 -1.64 -11.09 -13.28
N VAL A 133 -1.81 -11.16 -11.96
CA VAL A 133 -1.67 -9.96 -11.08
C VAL A 133 -0.23 -9.64 -10.66
N SER A 134 0.74 -10.40 -11.18
CA SER A 134 2.16 -10.25 -10.83
C SER A 134 2.67 -8.83 -11.15
N TRP A 135 2.11 -8.20 -12.19
CA TRP A 135 2.45 -6.86 -12.63
C TRP A 135 2.20 -5.79 -11.57
N ILE A 136 1.27 -5.96 -10.63
CA ILE A 136 0.96 -4.91 -9.63
C ILE A 136 2.14 -4.69 -8.69
N LEU A 137 2.72 -5.78 -8.19
CA LEU A 137 3.78 -5.72 -7.18
C LEU A 137 5.18 -5.85 -7.74
N LYS A 138 5.33 -6.23 -9.02
CA LYS A 138 6.64 -6.36 -9.68
C LYS A 138 7.44 -5.05 -9.58
N PRO A 139 8.69 -5.08 -9.11
CA PRO A 139 9.57 -3.91 -9.13
C PRO A 139 9.70 -3.33 -10.55
N ASN A 140 9.95 -2.02 -10.67
CA ASN A 140 10.07 -1.37 -11.99
C ASN A 140 11.15 -2.02 -12.87
N VAL A 141 12.34 -2.27 -12.32
CA VAL A 141 13.44 -2.90 -13.04
C VAL A 141 13.02 -4.26 -13.61
N ALA A 142 12.48 -5.14 -12.77
CA ALA A 142 11.99 -6.45 -13.21
C ALA A 142 10.78 -6.38 -14.16
N PHE A 143 9.99 -5.30 -14.12
CA PHE A 143 8.90 -5.09 -15.06
C PHE A 143 9.44 -4.68 -16.44
N ILE A 144 10.44 -3.79 -16.48
CA ILE A 144 11.14 -3.38 -17.71
C ILE A 144 11.93 -4.55 -18.31
N GLU A 145 12.60 -5.37 -17.49
CA GLU A 145 13.27 -6.59 -17.98
C GLU A 145 12.29 -7.56 -18.67
N LYS A 146 11.06 -7.68 -18.17
CA LYS A 146 10.01 -8.48 -18.80
C LYS A 146 9.42 -7.80 -20.04
N TYR A 147 9.34 -6.48 -20.04
CA TYR A 147 8.74 -5.66 -21.09
C TYR A 147 9.66 -4.46 -21.42
N PRO A 148 10.72 -4.64 -22.22
CA PRO A 148 11.70 -3.58 -22.48
C PRO A 148 11.07 -2.29 -23.06
N GLU A 149 10.06 -2.44 -23.91
CA GLU A 149 9.30 -1.33 -24.53
C GLU A 149 8.57 -0.44 -23.51
N TYR A 150 8.33 -0.95 -22.29
CA TYR A 150 7.66 -0.18 -21.25
C TYR A 150 8.49 1.04 -20.80
N GLU A 151 9.82 1.01 -20.93
CA GLU A 151 10.66 2.13 -20.53
C GLU A 151 10.41 3.37 -21.41
N ALA A 152 10.36 3.17 -22.73
CA ALA A 152 10.03 4.22 -23.69
C ALA A 152 8.58 4.70 -23.48
N TYR A 153 7.63 3.77 -23.36
CA TYR A 153 6.23 4.10 -23.07
C TYR A 153 6.07 4.96 -21.81
N LEU A 154 6.78 4.62 -20.73
CA LEU A 154 6.69 5.33 -19.47
C LEU A 154 7.28 6.76 -19.56
N ALA A 155 8.30 6.97 -20.39
CA ALA A 155 8.85 8.30 -20.65
C ALA A 155 7.81 9.19 -21.36
N ASP A 156 7.15 8.67 -22.38
CA ASP A 156 6.10 9.37 -23.12
C ASP A 156 4.87 9.66 -22.24
N TYR A 157 4.44 8.67 -21.46
CA TYR A 157 3.32 8.80 -20.52
C TYR A 157 3.56 9.95 -19.52
N LYS A 158 4.77 10.08 -18.99
CA LYS A 158 5.10 11.18 -18.05
C LYS A 158 5.07 12.53 -18.74
N THR A 159 5.61 12.63 -19.95
CA THR A 159 5.63 13.88 -20.73
C THR A 159 4.20 14.36 -21.02
N LYS A 160 3.31 13.46 -21.42
CA LYS A 160 1.89 13.76 -21.69
C LYS A 160 1.10 14.19 -20.45
N ASN A 161 1.41 13.65 -19.27
CA ASN A 161 0.68 13.98 -18.04
C ASN A 161 1.24 15.19 -17.31
N MET A 162 2.50 15.56 -17.54
CA MET A 162 3.12 16.76 -16.96
C MET A 162 2.72 18.05 -17.69
N SER A 163 2.31 17.95 -18.97
CA SER A 163 1.71 19.05 -19.73
C SER A 163 0.25 19.33 -19.36
N ILE A 164 -0.46 18.38 -18.75
CA ILE A 164 -1.87 18.54 -18.33
C ILE A 164 -1.98 19.18 -16.93
N SER A 165 -0.95 19.05 -16.08
CA SER A 165 -0.96 19.66 -14.73
C SER A 165 -0.56 21.13 -14.68
N HIS A 166 -0.22 21.74 -15.84
CA HIS A 166 0.20 23.14 -16.00
C HIS A 166 -0.71 23.93 -16.96
N ALA A 167 -1.88 23.38 -17.32
CA ALA A 167 -2.92 24.03 -18.10
C ALA A 167 -4.19 24.13 -17.26
#